data_AF-A0A1I7EXN5-F1
#
_entry.id   AF-A0A1I7EXN5-F1
#
_cell.length_a   1.000
_cell.length_b   1.000
_cell.length_c   1.000
_cell.angle_alpha   90.00
_cell.angle_beta   90.00
_cell.angle_gamma   90.00
#
_symmetry.space_group_name_H-M   'P 1'
#
loop_
_entity.id
_entity.type
_entity.pdbx_description
1 polymer ?
#
loop_
_entity_poly.entity_id
_entity_poly.type
_entity_poly.pdbx_seq_one_letter_code
_entity_poly.pdbx_strand_id
1 'polypeptide(L)'
;MIIHNLDGFRLTLHQEYIEVNFHNASHFDEASFLQALQLKYEHYGEKAVGIWVLRTDIAATHSFDPMILVTYKKVLEENARWVVVISKELSDLKDLQYVQQFTTIPCNFVSTATEADTWVRKLNEL
;
A
#
# COMPACT_ATOMS: atom_id res chain seq x y z
N MET A 1 -0.29 17.21 -3.50
CA MET A 1 0.33 15.95 -3.93
C MET A 1 1.83 16.11 -3.82
N ILE A 2 2.51 15.21 -3.11
CA ILE A 2 3.98 15.20 -2.98
C ILE A 2 4.50 13.86 -3.49
N ILE A 3 5.63 13.85 -4.20
CA ILE A 3 6.22 12.64 -4.79
C ILE A 3 7.58 12.38 -4.15
N HIS A 4 7.80 11.16 -3.69
CA HIS A 4 9.08 10.65 -3.22
C HIS A 4 9.49 9.45 -4.05
N ASN A 5 10.70 9.48 -4.61
CA ASN A 5 11.29 8.34 -5.29
C ASN A 5 12.19 7.61 -4.31
N LEU A 6 11.84 6.36 -4.02
CA LEU A 6 12.63 5.43 -3.23
C LEU A 6 13.24 4.39 -4.16
N ASP A 7 14.18 3.59 -3.67
CA ASP A 7 14.85 2.62 -4.51
C ASP A 7 13.87 1.51 -4.94
N GLY A 8 13.50 1.50 -6.23
CA GLY A 8 12.56 0.50 -6.79
C GLY A 8 11.06 0.77 -6.57
N PHE A 9 10.67 1.91 -6.00
CA PHE A 9 9.27 2.30 -5.91
C PHE A 9 9.10 3.81 -5.73
N ARG A 10 7.96 4.32 -6.18
CA ARG A 10 7.56 5.72 -6.04
C ARG A 10 6.39 5.82 -5.08
N LEU A 11 6.53 6.70 -4.08
CA LEU A 11 5.45 7.06 -3.18
C LEU A 11 4.85 8.41 -3.61
N THR A 12 3.55 8.42 -3.90
CA THR A 12 2.80 9.67 -4.13
C THR A 12 1.87 9.91 -2.94
N LEU A 13 2.10 10.99 -2.20
CA LEU A 13 1.28 11.37 -1.05
C LEU A 13 0.13 12.28 -1.53
N HIS A 14 -1.09 11.75 -1.51
CA HIS A 14 -2.33 12.47 -1.79
C HIS A 14 -2.93 13.03 -0.49
N GLN A 15 -4.05 13.74 -0.53
CA GLN A 15 -4.62 14.33 0.68
C GLN A 15 -5.07 13.28 1.72
N GLU A 16 -5.49 12.09 1.28
CA GLU A 16 -6.11 11.08 2.15
C GLU A 16 -5.52 9.67 2.02
N TYR A 17 -4.62 9.45 1.07
CA TYR A 17 -4.01 8.16 0.82
C TYR A 17 -2.60 8.30 0.26
N ILE A 18 -1.84 7.22 0.39
CA ILE A 18 -0.52 7.04 -0.19
C ILE A 18 -0.66 6.12 -1.39
N GLU A 19 -0.20 6.58 -2.54
CA GLU A 19 0.02 5.73 -3.71
C GLU A 19 1.42 5.13 -3.64
N VAL A 20 1.52 3.81 -3.69
CA VAL A 20 2.77 3.04 -3.78
C VAL A 20 2.83 2.46 -5.18
N ASN A 21 3.75 2.95 -5.99
CA ASN A 21 3.94 2.49 -7.35
C ASN A 21 5.27 1.75 -7.46
N PHE A 22 5.19 0.45 -7.74
CA PHE A 22 6.37 -0.39 -7.90
C PHE A 22 6.96 -0.22 -9.30
N HIS A 23 8.27 0.06 -9.38
CA HIS A 23 9.00 0.25 -10.63
C HIS A 23 10.31 -0.54 -10.58
N ASN A 24 10.65 -1.25 -11.66
CA ASN A 24 11.81 -2.16 -11.72
C ASN A 24 11.72 -3.34 -10.75
N ALA A 25 12.54 -4.38 -10.93
CA ALA A 25 12.54 -5.51 -10.01
C ALA A 25 12.95 -5.05 -8.59
N SER A 26 11.97 -4.92 -7.69
CA SER A 26 12.14 -4.26 -6.40
C SER A 26 11.62 -5.10 -5.25
N HIS A 27 12.23 -4.93 -4.08
CA HIS A 27 11.89 -5.64 -2.86
C HIS A 27 11.50 -4.62 -1.79
N PHE A 28 10.24 -4.66 -1.34
CA PHE A 28 9.76 -3.82 -0.25
C PHE A 28 10.04 -4.52 1.08
N ASP A 29 11.14 -4.11 1.69
CA ASP A 29 11.68 -4.64 2.94
C ASP A 29 11.39 -3.72 4.14
N GLU A 30 11.92 -4.10 5.31
CA GLU A 30 11.76 -3.34 6.54
C GLU A 30 12.31 -1.90 6.43
N ALA A 31 13.45 -1.69 5.77
CA ALA A 31 14.04 -0.37 5.60
C ALA A 31 13.12 0.54 4.75
N SER A 32 12.60 -0.02 3.65
CA SER A 32 11.61 0.61 2.78
C SER A 32 10.34 0.98 3.55
N PHE A 33 9.86 0.08 4.41
CA PHE A 33 8.70 0.32 5.27
C PHE A 33 8.92 1.47 6.25
N LEU A 34 10.03 1.45 6.99
CA LEU A 34 10.33 2.51 7.97
C LEU A 34 10.48 3.88 7.31
N GLN A 35 11.08 3.91 6.12
CA GLN A 35 11.19 5.14 5.34
C GLN A 35 9.82 5.64 4.86
N ALA A 36 8.97 4.76 4.35
CA ALA A 36 7.60 5.10 3.96
C ALA A 36 6.77 5.61 5.16
N LEU A 37 6.95 4.98 6.33
CA LEU A 37 6.28 5.37 7.57
C LEU A 37 6.74 6.75 8.05
N GLN A 38 8.03 7.06 7.97
CA GLN A 38 8.55 8.38 8.29
C GLN A 38 7.94 9.45 7.37
N LEU A 39 7.94 9.23 6.06
CA LEU A 39 7.35 10.14 5.08
C LEU A 39 5.84 10.34 5.32
N LYS A 40 5.15 9.27 5.72
CA LYS A 40 3.74 9.34 6.14
C LYS A 40 3.59 10.27 7.34
N TYR A 41 4.40 10.14 8.38
CA TYR A 41 4.30 10.99 9.57
C TYR A 41 4.64 12.45 9.27
N GLU A 42 5.64 12.72 8.43
CA GLU A 42 6.00 14.07 8.03
C GLU A 42 4.86 14.77 7.27
N HIS A 43 4.09 14.03 6.46
CA HIS A 43 3.03 14.60 5.66
C HIS A 43 1.66 14.64 6.36
N TYR A 44 1.28 13.56 7.04
CA TYR A 44 -0.06 13.37 7.62
C TYR A 44 -0.09 13.46 9.15
N GLY A 45 1.06 13.51 9.81
CA GLY A 45 1.15 13.34 11.26
C GLY A 45 0.61 11.97 11.69
N GLU A 46 -0.09 11.95 12.81
CA GLU A 46 -0.68 10.73 13.39
C GLU A 46 -1.92 10.22 12.64
N LYS A 47 -2.47 11.00 11.69
CA LYS A 47 -3.68 10.63 10.95
C LYS A 47 -3.47 9.31 10.18
N ALA A 48 -4.37 8.33 10.38
CA ALA A 48 -4.39 7.13 9.55
C ALA A 48 -4.84 7.45 8.12
N VAL A 49 -4.22 6.82 7.12
CA VAL A 49 -4.45 7.10 5.69
C VAL A 49 -4.73 5.84 4.90
N GLY A 50 -5.33 5.99 3.72
CA GLY A 50 -5.46 4.88 2.78
C GLY A 50 -4.14 4.51 2.12
N ILE A 51 -4.02 3.28 1.63
CA ILE A 51 -2.88 2.84 0.82
C ILE A 51 -3.38 2.29 -0.51
N TRP A 52 -2.87 2.85 -1.60
CA TRP A 52 -3.10 2.43 -2.98
C TRP A 52 -1.84 1.78 -3.50
N VAL A 53 -1.87 0.48 -3.75
CA VAL A 53 -0.76 -0.24 -4.36
C VAL A 53 -1.03 -0.38 -5.85
N LEU A 54 -0.15 0.17 -6.67
CA LEU A 54 -0.20 0.02 -8.12
C LEU A 54 1.06 -0.68 -8.62
N ARG A 55 0.83 -1.61 -9.53
CA ARG A 55 1.89 -2.19 -10.35
C ARG A 55 1.76 -1.63 -11.75
N THR A 56 2.73 -0.83 -12.17
CA THR A 56 2.76 -0.26 -13.53
C THR A 56 3.59 -1.07 -14.50
N ASP A 57 4.53 -1.88 -14.01
CA ASP A 57 5.35 -2.78 -14.81
C ASP A 57 5.02 -4.24 -14.52
N ILE A 58 4.33 -4.88 -15.47
CA ILE A 58 3.91 -6.29 -15.38
C ILE A 58 5.11 -7.22 -15.59
N ALA A 59 6.16 -6.78 -16.30
CA ALA A 59 7.33 -7.59 -16.58
C ALA A 59 8.35 -7.59 -15.44
N ALA A 60 8.34 -6.57 -14.58
CA ALA A 60 9.20 -6.48 -13.41
C ALA A 60 8.73 -7.43 -12.29
N THR A 61 9.67 -8.19 -11.71
CA THR A 61 9.40 -9.03 -10.53
C THR A 61 9.49 -8.18 -9.28
N HIS A 62 8.38 -8.01 -8.56
CA HIS A 62 8.38 -7.34 -7.26
C HIS A 62 8.18 -8.36 -6.14
N SER A 63 8.62 -8.01 -4.95
CA SER A 63 8.39 -8.80 -3.75
C SER A 63 8.21 -7.92 -2.54
N PHE A 64 7.45 -8.43 -1.57
CA PHE A 64 7.16 -7.78 -0.30
C PHE A 64 7.61 -8.71 0.81
N ASP A 65 8.29 -8.18 1.83
CA ASP A 65 8.64 -8.97 3.02
C ASP A 65 7.42 -9.12 3.95
N PRO A 66 6.79 -10.31 4.03
CA PRO A 66 5.62 -10.52 4.89
C PRO A 66 5.93 -10.36 6.37
N MET A 67 7.20 -10.41 6.80
CA MET A 67 7.58 -10.18 8.20
C MET A 67 7.21 -8.78 8.68
N ILE A 68 7.07 -7.81 7.77
CA ILE A 68 6.60 -6.46 8.09
C ILE A 68 5.19 -6.52 8.70
N LEU A 69 4.31 -7.35 8.13
CA LEU A 69 2.92 -7.49 8.60
C LEU A 69 2.81 -8.10 10.00
N VAL A 70 3.81 -8.89 10.39
CA VAL A 70 3.86 -9.53 11.71
C VAL A 70 4.54 -8.62 12.72
N THR A 71 5.73 -8.11 12.37
CA THR A 71 6.58 -7.30 13.25
C THR A 71 5.96 -5.94 13.55
N TYR A 72 5.37 -5.31 12.53
CA TYR A 72 4.81 -3.96 12.61
C TYR A 72 3.29 -3.95 12.57
N LYS A 73 2.64 -5.07 12.88
CA LYS A 73 1.18 -5.24 12.80
C LYS A 73 0.42 -4.05 13.42
N LYS A 74 0.71 -3.75 14.68
CA LYS A 74 0.02 -2.69 15.43
C LYS A 74 0.25 -1.32 14.79
N VAL A 75 1.48 -1.04 14.37
CA VAL A 75 1.84 0.22 13.70
C VAL A 75 1.07 0.34 12.37
N LEU A 76 0.98 -0.73 11.60
CA LEU A 76 0.21 -0.76 10.36
C LEU A 76 -1.28 -0.49 10.63
N GLU A 77 -1.89 -1.19 11.59
CA GLU A 77 -3.31 -1.05 11.92
C GLU A 77 -3.65 0.34 12.48
N GLU A 78 -2.72 1.01 13.17
CA GLU A 78 -2.90 2.38 13.67
C GLU A 78 -2.73 3.44 12.57
N ASN A 79 -1.99 3.14 11.50
CA ASN A 79 -1.62 4.13 10.48
C ASN A 79 -2.31 3.93 9.13
N ALA A 80 -2.83 2.74 8.83
CA ALA A 80 -3.50 2.41 7.59
C ALA A 80 -5.01 2.22 7.82
N ARG A 81 -5.84 3.03 7.15
CA ARG A 81 -7.30 2.90 7.20
C ARG A 81 -7.81 1.76 6.35
N TRP A 82 -7.16 1.52 5.22
CA TRP A 82 -7.51 0.50 4.25
C TRP A 82 -6.37 0.33 3.23
N VAL A 83 -6.31 -0.81 2.55
CA VAL A 83 -5.34 -1.11 1.49
C VAL A 83 -6.07 -1.58 0.23
N VAL A 84 -5.82 -0.96 -0.92
CA VAL A 84 -6.32 -1.47 -2.20
C VAL A 84 -5.16 -1.77 -3.13
N VAL A 85 -5.17 -2.97 -3.70
CA VAL A 85 -4.22 -3.38 -4.73
C VAL A 85 -4.93 -3.27 -6.08
N ILE A 86 -4.38 -2.44 -6.97
CA ILE A 86 -4.87 -2.23 -8.32
C ILE A 86 -3.93 -2.96 -9.27
N SER A 87 -4.32 -4.16 -9.69
CA SER A 87 -3.53 -4.99 -10.58
C SER A 87 -4.40 -5.95 -11.39
N LYS A 88 -3.85 -6.41 -12.53
CA LYS A 88 -4.42 -7.51 -13.31
C LYS A 88 -3.70 -8.83 -13.06
N GLU A 89 -2.60 -8.81 -12.31
CA GLU A 89 -1.76 -9.97 -12.05
C GLU A 89 -2.19 -10.71 -10.78
N LEU A 90 -2.41 -12.03 -10.90
CA LEU A 90 -2.85 -12.88 -9.78
C LEU A 90 -1.76 -13.07 -8.72
N SER A 91 -0.48 -12.81 -9.04
CA SER A 91 0.59 -12.82 -8.03
C SER A 91 0.35 -11.80 -6.94
N ASP A 92 -0.15 -10.62 -7.32
CA ASP A 92 -0.32 -9.48 -6.42
C ASP A 92 -1.53 -9.70 -5.48
N LEU A 93 -2.46 -10.58 -5.87
CA LEU A 93 -3.51 -11.07 -4.99
C LEU A 93 -2.93 -11.85 -3.80
N LYS A 94 -1.81 -12.56 -3.96
CA LYS A 94 -1.17 -13.28 -2.84
C LYS A 94 -0.61 -12.32 -1.81
N ASP A 95 -0.01 -11.22 -2.24
CA ASP A 95 0.49 -10.19 -1.33
C ASP A 95 -0.66 -9.58 -0.52
N LEU A 96 -1.81 -9.33 -1.16
CA LEU A 96 -3.01 -8.91 -0.45
C LEU A 96 -3.53 -9.97 0.54
N GLN A 97 -3.49 -11.25 0.17
CA GLN A 97 -3.90 -12.35 1.07
C GLN A 97 -3.06 -12.37 2.36
N TYR A 98 -1.76 -12.05 2.29
CA TYR A 98 -0.95 -11.90 3.49
C TYR A 98 -1.44 -10.74 4.37
N VAL A 99 -1.77 -9.58 3.78
CA VAL A 99 -2.33 -8.43 4.51
C VAL A 99 -3.63 -8.84 5.22
N GLN A 100 -4.53 -9.54 4.51
CA GLN A 100 -5.80 -10.04 5.06
C GLN A 100 -5.61 -11.06 6.19
N GLN A 101 -4.59 -11.91 6.08
CA GLN A 101 -4.34 -12.96 7.06
C GLN A 101 -3.70 -12.41 8.34
N PHE A 102 -2.80 -11.44 8.23
CA PHE A 102 -2.00 -10.98 9.37
C PHE A 102 -2.53 -9.71 10.03
N THR A 103 -3.37 -8.93 9.36
CA THR A 103 -3.90 -7.65 9.86
C THR A 103 -5.43 -7.60 9.82
N THR A 104 -6.02 -6.68 10.57
CA THR A 104 -7.45 -6.37 10.49
C THR A 104 -7.76 -5.23 9.52
N ILE A 105 -6.78 -4.80 8.72
CA ILE A 105 -6.93 -3.66 7.82
C ILE A 105 -7.88 -4.05 6.68
N PRO A 106 -8.97 -3.29 6.47
CA PRO A 106 -9.86 -3.52 5.35
C PRO A 106 -9.08 -3.43 4.04
N CYS A 107 -9.20 -4.44 3.19
CA CYS A 107 -8.46 -4.44 1.94
C CYS A 107 -9.16 -5.14 0.79
N ASN A 108 -8.82 -4.73 -0.43
CA ASN A 108 -9.46 -5.23 -1.65
C ASN A 108 -8.49 -5.29 -2.84
N PHE A 109 -8.76 -6.20 -3.76
CA PHE A 109 -8.05 -6.36 -5.02
C PHE A 109 -8.98 -5.99 -6.17
N VAL A 110 -8.54 -5.08 -7.03
CA VAL A 110 -9.34 -4.58 -8.15
C VAL A 110 -8.45 -4.42 -9.39
N SER A 111 -9.07 -4.35 -10.56
CA SER A 111 -8.34 -4.22 -11.83
C SER A 111 -8.17 -2.79 -12.31
N THR A 112 -8.94 -1.85 -11.75
CA THR A 112 -8.94 -0.45 -12.19
C THR A 112 -9.02 0.53 -11.02
N ALA A 113 -8.51 1.75 -11.23
CA ALA A 113 -8.64 2.84 -10.26
C ALA A 113 -10.11 3.21 -9.99
N THR A 114 -10.98 3.14 -10.99
CA THR A 114 -12.42 3.41 -10.83
C THR A 114 -13.09 2.42 -9.86
N GLU A 115 -12.72 1.14 -9.93
CA GLU A 115 -13.19 0.12 -8.99
C GLU A 115 -12.65 0.37 -7.58
N ALA A 116 -11.37 0.76 -7.46
CA ALA A 116 -10.77 1.13 -6.18
C ALA A 116 -11.52 2.29 -5.52
N ASP A 117 -11.76 3.37 -6.27
CA ASP A 117 -12.52 4.53 -5.81
C ASP A 117 -13.93 4.15 -5.36
N THR A 118 -14.62 3.31 -6.15
CA THR A 118 -15.96 2.85 -5.81
C THR A 118 -15.97 2.07 -4.49
N TRP A 119 -14.98 1.22 -4.27
CA TRP A 119 -14.85 0.45 -3.05
C TRP A 119 -14.51 1.34 -1.83
N VAL A 120 -13.54 2.25 -1.97
CA VAL A 120 -13.15 3.17 -0.89
C VAL A 120 -14.32 4.08 -0.47
N ARG A 121 -15.12 4.56 -1.42
CA ARG A 121 -16.33 5.35 -1.11
C ARG A 121 -17.32 4.57 -0.27
N LYS A 122 -17.64 3.34 -0.68
CA LYS A 122 -18.52 2.45 0.09
C LYS A 122 -18.00 2.16 1.50
N LEU A 123 -16.68 2.03 1.64
CA LEU A 123 -16.04 1.80 2.94
C LEU A 123 -16.18 3.01 3.88
N ASN A 124 -16.13 4.24 3.34
CA ASN A 124 -16.24 5.48 4.12
C ASN A 124 -17.68 5.91 4.42
N GLU A 125 -18.68 5.27 3.79
CA GLU A 125 -20.11 5.48 4.05
C GLU A 125 -20.64 4.61 5.20
N LEU A 126 -19.81 3.69 5.71
CA LEU A 126 -20.07 2.80 6.86
C LEU A 126 -19.45 3.36 8.14
#